data_AF-A0A7X1AWJ3-F1
#
_entry.id   AF-A0A7X1AWJ3-F1
#
_cell.length_a   1.000
_cell.length_b   1.000
_cell.length_c   1.000
_cell.angle_alpha   90.00
_cell.angle_beta   90.00
_cell.angle_gamma   90.00
#
_symmetry.space_group_name_H-M   'P 1'
#
loop_
_entity.id
_entity.type
_entity.pdbx_description
1 polymer ?
#
loop_
_entity_poly.entity_id
_entity_poly.type
_entity_poly.pdbx_seq_one_letter_code
_entity_poly.pdbx_strand_id
1 'polypeptide(L)'
;MRYLALPVAFLFFSIASLSAESPIFDELSVAETHFKITMDDYPLEVTKQGITLRAVHDTVTRVISPESKQINDFAYRTYHLEFAFKQKYRIKGSLAVIEFFEGNDLIHSISLDSPSRKLAKPNERLNETNFLAISLEGVPLVMLDSIDRINLRESD
;
A
#
# COMPACT_ATOMS: atom_id res chain seq x y z
N MET A 1 30.85 61.76 1.45
CA MET A 1 29.58 61.04 1.27
C MET A 1 29.68 60.18 0.01
N ARG A 2 29.70 58.85 0.15
CA ARG A 2 29.57 57.90 -0.95
C ARG A 2 28.86 56.67 -0.39
N TYR A 3 27.78 56.30 -1.07
CA TYR A 3 26.77 55.34 -0.66
C TYR A 3 27.37 53.94 -0.43
N LEU A 4 27.27 53.44 0.80
CA LEU A 4 27.47 52.02 1.11
C LEU A 4 26.10 51.33 0.96
N ALA A 5 25.72 51.04 -0.28
CA ALA A 5 24.51 50.28 -0.57
C ALA A 5 24.78 48.79 -0.32
N LEU A 6 24.35 48.32 0.84
CA LEU A 6 23.52 47.13 1.02
C LEU A 6 23.85 45.86 0.18
N PRO A 7 24.44 44.81 0.76
CA PRO A 7 24.31 43.45 0.23
C PRO A 7 23.25 42.68 1.04
N VAL A 8 22.02 43.21 1.15
CA VAL A 8 20.90 42.47 1.78
C VAL A 8 20.07 41.72 0.73
N ALA A 9 20.32 41.95 -0.56
CA ALA A 9 19.59 41.31 -1.65
C ALA A 9 20.02 39.85 -1.95
N PHE A 10 21.10 39.35 -1.35
CA PHE A 10 21.63 38.00 -1.65
C PHE A 10 21.28 36.93 -0.61
N LEU A 11 20.57 37.28 0.47
CA LEU A 11 20.21 36.34 1.54
C LEU A 11 18.77 35.82 1.48
N PHE A 12 17.98 36.20 0.47
CA PHE A 12 16.57 35.80 0.35
C PHE A 12 16.30 34.70 -0.69
N PHE A 13 17.33 34.16 -1.37
CA PHE A 13 17.15 33.06 -2.33
C PHE A 13 17.34 31.65 -1.75
N SER A 14 17.41 31.51 -0.42
CA SER A 14 17.53 30.20 0.26
C SER A 14 16.19 29.65 0.75
N ILE A 15 15.05 30.21 0.32
CA ILE A 15 13.73 29.69 0.67
C ILE A 15 13.24 28.76 -0.43
N ALA A 16 12.99 27.51 -0.02
CA ALA A 16 12.24 26.47 -0.72
C ALA A 16 12.98 25.64 -1.80
N SER A 17 14.08 25.00 -1.40
CA SER A 17 14.18 23.55 -1.69
C SER A 17 13.53 22.79 -0.55
N LEU A 18 12.22 22.98 -0.37
CA LEU A 18 11.41 21.99 0.31
C LEU A 18 11.39 20.82 -0.68
N SER A 19 12.32 19.89 -0.50
CA SER A 19 12.32 18.61 -1.19
C SER A 19 11.05 17.88 -0.76
N ALA A 20 9.92 18.22 -1.39
CA ALA A 20 8.78 17.36 -1.44
C ALA A 20 9.22 16.18 -2.31
N GLU A 21 9.88 15.21 -1.69
CA GLU A 21 9.81 13.84 -2.17
C GLU A 21 8.32 13.59 -2.39
N SER A 22 7.89 13.52 -3.65
CA SER A 22 6.50 13.16 -3.93
C SER A 22 6.29 11.83 -3.22
N PRO A 23 5.32 11.73 -2.29
CA PRO A 23 5.20 10.52 -1.51
C PRO A 23 4.98 9.40 -2.52
N ILE A 24 5.80 8.35 -2.47
CA ILE A 24 5.82 7.21 -3.44
C ILE A 24 4.41 6.72 -3.80
N PHE A 25 3.44 6.89 -2.90
CA PHE A 25 2.04 6.67 -3.17
C PHE A 25 1.52 7.47 -4.37
N ASP A 26 1.73 8.78 -4.42
CA ASP A 26 1.20 9.68 -5.44
C ASP A 26 1.83 9.37 -6.81
N GLU A 27 3.10 8.95 -6.83
CA GLU A 27 3.79 8.53 -8.05
C GLU A 27 3.28 7.19 -8.60
N LEU A 28 2.82 6.30 -7.72
CA LEU A 28 2.35 4.96 -8.09
C LEU A 28 0.82 4.86 -8.16
N SER A 29 0.10 5.89 -7.70
CA SER A 29 -1.36 5.94 -7.64
C SER A 29 -1.94 5.98 -9.05
N VAL A 30 -2.86 5.06 -9.30
CA VAL A 30 -3.59 4.95 -10.56
C VAL A 30 -5.04 5.41 -10.38
N ALA A 31 -5.59 5.24 -9.17
CA ALA A 31 -6.93 5.69 -8.82
C ALA A 31 -7.07 5.94 -7.32
N GLU A 32 -7.72 7.04 -6.95
CA GLU A 32 -8.23 7.22 -5.59
C GLU A 32 -9.47 6.35 -5.38
N THR A 33 -9.62 5.82 -4.16
CA THR A 33 -10.76 4.98 -3.80
C THR A 33 -11.46 5.54 -2.57
N HIS A 34 -12.72 5.15 -2.38
CA HIS A 34 -13.54 5.60 -1.24
C HIS A 34 -14.14 4.42 -0.46
N PHE A 35 -13.49 3.26 -0.48
CA PHE A 35 -13.94 2.11 0.27
C PHE A 35 -14.00 2.42 1.77
N LYS A 36 -15.03 1.91 2.44
CA LYS A 36 -15.04 1.80 3.89
C LYS A 36 -14.10 0.66 4.27
N ILE A 37 -13.00 0.96 4.94
CA ILE A 37 -12.09 -0.07 5.42
C ILE A 37 -12.46 -0.43 6.86
N THR A 38 -12.71 -1.71 7.10
CA THR A 38 -13.02 -2.25 8.43
C THR A 38 -12.01 -3.33 8.81
N MET A 39 -11.84 -3.57 10.11
CA MET A 39 -11.08 -4.69 10.67
C MET A 39 -11.97 -5.42 11.67
N ASP A 40 -12.22 -6.70 11.43
CA ASP A 40 -13.20 -7.49 12.16
C ASP A 40 -14.55 -6.77 12.30
N ASP A 41 -15.00 -6.19 11.18
CA ASP A 41 -16.21 -5.36 11.05
C ASP A 41 -16.19 -4.03 11.80
N TYR A 42 -15.10 -3.69 12.52
CA TYR A 42 -14.93 -2.38 13.13
C TYR A 42 -14.33 -1.36 12.14
N PRO A 43 -14.91 -0.16 12.01
CA PRO A 43 -14.41 0.85 11.07
C PRO A 43 -13.03 1.37 11.46
N LEU A 44 -12.15 1.44 10.46
CA LEU A 44 -10.85 2.10 10.58
C LEU A 44 -10.94 3.56 10.14
N GLU A 45 -10.22 4.43 10.85
CA GLU A 45 -10.10 5.83 10.46
C GLU A 45 -8.98 5.97 9.42
N VAL A 46 -9.37 5.81 8.15
CA VAL A 46 -8.47 5.89 6.99
C VAL A 46 -8.11 7.34 6.69
N THR A 47 -6.82 7.62 6.58
CA THR A 47 -6.29 8.96 6.23
C THR A 47 -5.89 9.07 4.78
N LYS A 48 -5.56 7.94 4.13
CA LYS A 48 -5.17 7.88 2.72
C LYS A 48 -5.54 6.50 2.18
N GLN A 49 -6.06 6.43 0.96
CA GLN A 49 -6.29 5.16 0.28
C GLN A 49 -6.25 5.32 -1.24
N GLY A 50 -5.95 4.24 -1.96
CA GLY A 50 -6.03 4.19 -3.41
C GLY A 50 -5.46 2.91 -3.99
N ILE A 51 -5.63 2.77 -5.31
CA ILE A 51 -5.04 1.69 -6.09
C ILE A 51 -3.72 2.17 -6.68
N THR A 52 -2.65 1.45 -6.41
CA THR A 52 -1.33 1.72 -6.97
C THR A 52 -0.86 0.58 -7.87
N LEU A 53 0.07 0.85 -8.78
CA LEU A 53 0.72 -0.16 -9.60
C LEU A 53 2.17 -0.34 -9.15
N ARG A 54 2.51 -1.50 -8.58
CA ARG A 54 3.88 -1.78 -8.09
C ARG A 54 4.56 -2.88 -8.88
N ALA A 55 5.89 -2.79 -8.94
CA ALA A 55 6.73 -3.91 -9.34
C ALA A 55 6.79 -4.94 -8.20
N VAL A 56 6.63 -6.22 -8.56
CA VAL A 56 6.77 -7.37 -7.66
C VAL A 56 7.85 -8.27 -8.23
N HIS A 57 8.76 -8.66 -7.34
CA HIS A 57 9.78 -9.66 -7.60
C HIS A 57 9.40 -10.92 -6.83
N ASP A 58 9.29 -12.03 -7.56
CA ASP A 58 9.01 -13.33 -6.97
C ASP A 58 10.00 -14.38 -7.46
N THR A 59 10.32 -15.31 -6.57
CA THR A 59 11.29 -16.38 -6.83
C THR A 59 10.61 -17.70 -6.57
N VAL A 60 10.30 -18.43 -7.64
CA VAL A 60 9.71 -19.77 -7.54
C VAL A 60 10.84 -20.79 -7.56
N THR A 61 11.05 -21.45 -6.42
CA THR A 61 11.99 -22.57 -6.33
C THR A 61 11.25 -23.89 -6.58
N ARG A 62 11.50 -24.53 -7.72
CA ARG A 62 11.01 -25.87 -8.01
C ARG A 62 12.07 -26.90 -7.66
N VAL A 63 11.76 -27.80 -6.73
CA VAL A 63 12.62 -28.96 -6.43
C VAL A 63 12.40 -30.02 -7.50
N ILE A 64 13.43 -30.32 -8.28
CA ILE A 64 13.39 -31.34 -9.35
C ILE A 64 13.85 -32.70 -8.78
N SER A 65 14.81 -32.69 -7.86
CA SER A 65 15.28 -33.85 -7.11
C SER A 65 15.83 -33.42 -5.75
N PRO A 66 16.16 -34.34 -4.82
CA PRO A 66 16.75 -33.99 -3.52
C PRO A 66 18.03 -33.13 -3.62
N GLU A 67 18.74 -33.21 -4.75
CA GLU A 67 20.00 -32.52 -5.01
C GLU A 67 19.87 -31.36 -6.01
N SER A 68 18.73 -31.27 -6.73
CA SER A 68 18.53 -30.30 -7.80
C SER A 68 17.33 -29.39 -7.52
N LYS A 69 17.60 -28.09 -7.49
CA LYS A 69 16.60 -27.02 -7.39
C LYS A 69 16.70 -26.16 -8.64
N GLN A 70 15.56 -25.91 -9.28
CA GLN A 70 15.43 -24.87 -10.29
C GLN A 70 14.88 -23.62 -9.61
N ILE A 71 15.59 -22.50 -9.78
CA ILE A 71 15.17 -21.19 -9.29
C ILE A 71 14.71 -20.41 -10.52
N ASN A 72 13.46 -19.98 -10.52
CA ASN A 72 12.92 -19.09 -11.55
C ASN A 72 12.58 -17.75 -10.91
N ASP A 73 13.24 -16.70 -11.38
CA ASP A 73 12.96 -15.33 -10.95
C ASP A 73 11.97 -14.66 -11.91
N PHE A 74 10.91 -14.09 -11.34
CA PHE A 74 9.86 -13.39 -12.06
C PHE A 74 9.81 -11.94 -11.59
N ALA A 75 9.74 -11.03 -12.56
CA ALA A 75 9.45 -9.62 -12.32
C ALA A 75 8.19 -9.25 -13.09
N TYR A 76 7.18 -8.77 -12.39
CA TYR A 76 5.92 -8.34 -12.97
C TYR A 76 5.38 -7.11 -12.26
N ARG A 77 4.34 -6.49 -12.83
CA ARG A 77 3.61 -5.41 -12.16
C ARG A 77 2.26 -5.93 -11.72
N THR A 78 1.84 -5.54 -10.52
CA THR A 78 0.50 -5.86 -10.03
C THR A 78 -0.10 -4.68 -9.29
N TYR A 79 -1.42 -4.60 -9.33
CA TYR A 79 -2.18 -3.58 -8.63
C TYR A 79 -2.20 -3.89 -7.15
N HIS A 80 -2.10 -2.85 -6.34
CA HIS A 80 -2.19 -2.94 -4.89
C HIS A 80 -3.28 -1.99 -4.39
N LEU A 81 -4.06 -2.46 -3.43
CA LEU A 81 -4.82 -1.57 -2.57
C LEU A 81 -3.87 -1.07 -1.48
N GLU A 82 -3.68 0.23 -1.44
CA GLU A 82 -2.86 0.91 -0.44
C GLU A 82 -3.72 1.79 0.44
N PHE A 83 -3.54 1.72 1.75
CA PHE A 83 -4.17 2.67 2.67
C PHE A 83 -3.36 2.89 3.95
N ALA A 84 -3.56 4.06 4.53
CA ALA A 84 -3.01 4.46 5.82
C ALA A 84 -4.15 4.82 6.79
N PHE A 85 -3.95 4.57 8.09
CA PHE A 85 -4.98 4.79 9.11
C PHE A 85 -4.44 5.31 10.44
N LYS A 86 -5.32 5.89 11.28
CA LYS A 86 -4.92 6.50 12.56
C LYS A 86 -4.54 5.47 13.65
N GLN A 87 -3.54 5.83 14.45
CA GLN A 87 -2.77 5.00 15.38
C GLN A 87 -3.54 4.34 16.55
N LYS A 88 -4.81 4.67 16.79
CA LYS A 88 -5.61 4.00 17.84
C LYS A 88 -5.81 2.51 17.56
N TYR A 89 -5.64 2.08 16.30
CA TYR A 89 -5.93 0.73 15.82
C TYR A 89 -4.67 -0.04 15.42
N ARG A 90 -3.63 -0.08 16.27
CA ARG A 90 -2.45 -0.94 15.99
C ARG A 90 -2.92 -2.38 15.77
N ILE A 91 -2.74 -2.89 14.55
CA ILE A 91 -3.00 -4.28 14.20
C ILE A 91 -2.00 -5.13 14.98
N LYS A 92 -2.51 -5.93 15.92
CA LYS A 92 -1.66 -6.74 16.82
C LYS A 92 -1.43 -8.14 16.24
N GLY A 93 -2.35 -8.64 15.40
CA GLY A 93 -2.28 -9.96 14.80
C GLY A 93 -1.64 -10.02 13.40
N SER A 94 -1.52 -11.25 12.89
CA SER A 94 -1.39 -11.50 11.46
C SER A 94 -2.76 -11.35 10.80
N LEU A 95 -2.82 -10.59 9.71
CA LEU A 95 -4.02 -10.54 8.86
C LEU A 95 -4.10 -11.83 8.06
N ALA A 96 -5.24 -12.51 8.10
CA ALA A 96 -5.47 -13.79 7.44
C ALA A 96 -6.30 -13.65 6.16
N VAL A 97 -7.32 -12.80 6.15
CA VAL A 97 -8.28 -12.69 5.04
C VAL A 97 -8.67 -11.24 4.76
N ILE A 98 -8.94 -10.94 3.49
CA ILE A 98 -9.56 -9.71 3.03
C ILE A 98 -10.87 -10.05 2.36
N GLU A 99 -11.93 -9.37 2.74
CA GLU A 99 -13.29 -9.58 2.28
C GLU A 99 -13.80 -8.31 1.59
N PHE A 100 -14.39 -8.45 0.40
CA PHE A 100 -14.92 -7.37 -0.41
C PHE A 100 -16.45 -7.45 -0.41
N PHE A 101 -17.11 -6.35 -0.03
CA PHE A 101 -18.56 -6.29 0.14
C PHE A 101 -19.22 -5.25 -0.77
N GLU A 102 -20.42 -5.57 -1.21
CA GLU A 102 -21.41 -4.65 -1.78
C GLU A 102 -22.63 -4.67 -0.84
N GLY A 103 -22.84 -3.58 -0.09
CA GLY A 103 -23.77 -3.54 1.02
C GLY A 103 -23.42 -4.56 2.10
N ASN A 104 -24.25 -5.59 2.24
CA ASN A 104 -24.07 -6.67 3.21
C ASN A 104 -23.57 -7.98 2.56
N ASP A 105 -23.49 -8.03 1.24
CA ASP A 105 -23.17 -9.26 0.52
C ASP A 105 -21.66 -9.38 0.31
N LEU A 106 -21.11 -10.54 0.67
CA LEU A 106 -19.71 -10.87 0.43
C LEU A 106 -19.54 -11.23 -1.05
N ILE A 107 -18.87 -10.36 -1.79
CA ILE A 107 -18.64 -10.52 -3.24
C ILE A 107 -17.40 -11.37 -3.50
N HIS A 108 -16.33 -11.14 -2.73
CA HIS A 108 -15.07 -11.86 -2.89
C HIS A 108 -14.27 -11.92 -1.60
N SER A 109 -13.40 -12.92 -1.48
CA SER A 109 -12.44 -12.99 -0.39
C SER A 109 -11.09 -13.51 -0.85
N ILE A 110 -10.05 -13.01 -0.19
CA ILE A 110 -8.65 -13.34 -0.46
C ILE A 110 -8.01 -13.78 0.84
N SER A 111 -7.49 -14.99 0.87
CA SER A 111 -6.58 -15.42 1.95
C SER A 111 -5.20 -14.81 1.74
N LEU A 112 -4.68 -14.19 2.79
CA LEU A 112 -3.34 -13.61 2.90
C LEU A 112 -2.30 -14.62 3.40
N ASP A 113 -2.73 -15.82 3.76
CA ASP A 113 -1.85 -16.92 4.18
C ASP A 113 -1.24 -17.67 2.97
N SER A 114 -1.65 -17.33 1.76
CA SER A 114 -1.14 -17.96 0.54
C SER A 114 0.31 -17.54 0.27
N PRO A 115 1.23 -18.48 -0.03
CA PRO A 115 2.64 -18.17 -0.27
C PRO A 115 2.89 -17.23 -1.48
N SER A 116 1.93 -17.11 -2.41
CA SER A 116 2.00 -16.15 -3.53
C SER A 116 1.49 -14.76 -3.18
N ARG A 117 0.78 -14.58 -2.06
CA ARG A 117 0.17 -13.29 -1.69
C ARG A 117 0.97 -12.64 -0.58
N LYS A 118 1.99 -11.88 -0.99
CA LYS A 118 2.83 -11.12 -0.07
C LYS A 118 2.07 -9.89 0.43
N LEU A 119 1.72 -9.89 1.72
CA LEU A 119 1.52 -8.66 2.47
C LEU A 119 2.87 -7.95 2.55
N ALA A 120 3.01 -6.82 1.85
CA ALA A 120 4.10 -5.91 2.14
C ALA A 120 3.77 -5.19 3.46
N LYS A 121 4.14 -5.82 4.59
CA LYS A 121 4.21 -5.14 5.89
C LYS A 121 5.37 -4.13 5.85
N PRO A 122 5.25 -2.99 6.54
CA PRO A 122 6.06 -1.81 6.28
C PRO A 122 7.50 -2.02 6.74
N ASN A 123 8.37 -2.32 5.80
CA ASN A 123 9.70 -1.74 5.81
C ASN A 123 9.68 -0.69 4.69
N GLU A 124 10.04 0.57 5.01
CA GLU A 124 10.34 1.65 4.03
C GLU A 124 9.23 2.59 3.54
N ARG A 125 8.36 3.11 4.43
CA ARG A 125 7.87 4.49 4.26
C ARG A 125 8.16 5.29 5.51
N LEU A 126 9.18 6.15 5.45
CA LEU A 126 9.42 7.16 6.49
C LEU A 126 8.12 7.97 6.65
N ASN A 127 7.61 8.06 7.89
CA ASN A 127 6.51 8.93 8.33
C ASN A 127 5.05 8.41 8.20
N GLU A 128 4.78 7.17 7.76
CA GLU A 128 3.42 6.60 7.78
C GLU A 128 3.30 5.45 8.79
N THR A 129 2.87 5.74 10.01
CA THR A 129 2.96 4.79 11.15
C THR A 129 1.96 3.64 11.14
N ASN A 130 1.02 3.56 10.18
CA ASN A 130 0.12 2.41 10.00
C ASN A 130 -0.35 2.33 8.54
N PHE A 131 0.53 1.80 7.70
CA PHE A 131 0.31 1.67 6.26
C PHE A 131 0.21 0.20 5.87
N LEU A 132 -0.72 -0.12 4.97
CA LEU A 132 -0.86 -1.44 4.37
C LEU A 132 -0.90 -1.33 2.84
N ALA A 133 -0.15 -2.21 2.18
CA ALA A 133 -0.24 -2.45 0.74
C ALA A 133 -0.59 -3.92 0.50
N ILE A 134 -1.68 -4.13 -0.20
CA ILE A 134 -2.28 -5.45 -0.41
C ILE A 134 -2.29 -5.73 -1.91
N SER A 135 -1.63 -6.79 -2.35
CA SER A 135 -1.69 -7.21 -3.75
C SER A 135 -3.11 -7.63 -4.14
N LEU A 136 -3.61 -7.06 -5.22
CA LEU A 136 -4.89 -7.40 -5.85
C LEU A 136 -4.70 -8.45 -6.97
N GLU A 137 -3.60 -9.19 -6.92
CA GLU A 137 -3.38 -10.29 -7.86
C GLU A 137 -4.52 -11.31 -7.79
N GLY A 138 -5.10 -11.62 -8.96
CA GLY A 138 -6.26 -12.50 -9.07
C GLY A 138 -7.61 -11.83 -8.73
N VAL A 139 -7.63 -10.54 -8.41
CA VAL A 139 -8.86 -9.76 -8.24
C VAL A 139 -9.19 -9.04 -9.55
N PRO A 140 -10.36 -9.28 -10.16
CA PRO A 140 -10.79 -8.50 -11.32
C PRO A 140 -10.98 -7.04 -10.90
N LEU A 141 -10.24 -6.10 -11.49
CA LEU A 141 -10.33 -4.68 -11.11
C LEU A 141 -11.74 -4.11 -11.31
N VAL A 142 -12.45 -4.56 -12.33
CA VAL A 142 -13.85 -4.16 -12.60
C VAL A 142 -14.81 -4.52 -11.46
N MET A 143 -14.44 -5.50 -10.62
CA MET A 143 -15.22 -5.84 -9.42
C MET A 143 -15.19 -4.69 -8.41
N LEU A 144 -14.09 -3.94 -8.35
CA LEU A 144 -13.89 -2.89 -7.36
C LEU A 144 -14.86 -1.73 -7.55
N ASP A 145 -15.45 -1.56 -8.73
CA ASP A 145 -16.42 -0.51 -9.03
C ASP A 145 -17.72 -0.64 -8.22
N SER A 146 -18.09 -1.87 -7.79
CA SER A 146 -19.28 -2.13 -6.99
C SER A 146 -18.99 -2.30 -5.49
N ILE A 147 -17.72 -2.37 -5.09
CA ILE A 147 -17.34 -2.58 -3.70
C ILE A 147 -17.50 -1.27 -2.91
N ASP A 148 -18.24 -1.34 -1.80
CA ASP A 148 -18.36 -0.22 -0.86
C ASP A 148 -17.53 -0.39 0.42
N ARG A 149 -17.22 -1.64 0.78
CA ARG A 149 -16.54 -1.98 2.03
C ARG A 149 -15.54 -3.11 1.83
N ILE A 150 -14.37 -2.94 2.44
CA ILE A 150 -13.33 -3.95 2.52
C ILE A 150 -13.06 -4.25 3.98
N ASN A 151 -13.20 -5.51 4.37
CA ASN A 151 -12.98 -5.97 5.74
C ASN A 151 -11.71 -6.81 5.83
N LEU A 152 -10.88 -6.49 6.81
CA LEU A 152 -9.68 -7.25 7.16
C LEU A 152 -10.00 -8.17 8.34
N ARG A 153 -9.67 -9.45 8.23
CA ARG A 153 -9.81 -10.43 9.31
C ARG A 153 -8.44 -10.80 9.86
N GLU A 154 -8.28 -10.78 11.18
CA GLU A 154 -7.10 -11.36 11.83
C GLU A 154 -7.15 -12.90 11.78
N SER A 155 -5.99 -13.55 11.86
CA SER A 155 -5.91 -14.99 12.14
C SER A 155 -6.25 -15.21 13.61
N ASP A 156 -7.17 -16.14 13.88
CA ASP A 156 -7.36 -16.71 15.22
C ASP A 156 -6.08 -17.41 15.74
#